data_AF-A0A1F6Y0H1-F1
#
_entry.id   AF-A0A1F6Y0H1-F1
#
_cell.length_a   1.000
_cell.length_b   1.000
_cell.length_c   1.000
_cell.angle_alpha   90.00
_cell.angle_beta   90.00
_cell.angle_gamma   90.00
#
_symmetry.space_group_name_H-M   'P 1'
#
loop_
_entity.id
_entity.type
_entity.pdbx_description
1 polymer ?
#
loop_
_entity_poly.entity_id
_entity_poly.type
_entity_poly.pdbx_seq_one_letter_code
_entity_poly.pdbx_strand_id
1 'polypeptide(L)'
;MTTSETISLISSGLQTITTIILVVITYKQMKLGRESIESVERSTKASFLPILMLGHLRHTSTDKILNIQLTNCGKGLAIKPKVIFPGQPDVTLNSINIGETGYTTIECNMEFIFKKVNEFDRKIVIEYADVFGRKISTEANLIEIKKLGPSVDKLGIGWDSWTPIIP
;
A
#
# COMPACT_ATOMS: atom_id res chain seq x y z
N MET A 1 -20.27 -46.35 54.26
CA MET A 1 -20.25 -45.83 52.88
C MET A 1 -21.09 -46.79 52.04
N THR A 2 -22.27 -46.36 51.63
CA THR A 2 -23.20 -47.21 50.86
C THR A 2 -22.83 -47.16 49.37
N THR A 3 -23.14 -48.21 48.62
CA THR A 3 -22.88 -48.32 47.17
C THR A 3 -23.41 -47.13 46.36
N SER A 4 -24.48 -46.47 46.83
CA SER A 4 -25.05 -45.25 46.25
C SER A 4 -24.12 -44.03 46.36
N GLU A 5 -23.43 -43.84 47.48
CA GLU A 5 -22.50 -42.71 47.70
C GLU A 5 -21.26 -42.84 46.81
N THR A 6 -20.76 -44.06 46.60
CA THR A 6 -19.62 -44.34 45.73
C THR A 6 -19.93 -44.08 44.26
N ILE A 7 -21.13 -44.46 43.80
CA ILE A 7 -21.57 -44.23 42.41
C ILE A 7 -21.78 -42.73 42.14
N SER A 8 -22.34 -42.00 43.10
CA SER A 8 -22.50 -40.54 43.00
C SER A 8 -21.16 -39.81 42.93
N LEU A 9 -20.16 -40.25 43.72
CA LEU A 9 -18.83 -39.65 43.70
C LEU A 9 -18.14 -39.86 42.34
N ILE A 10 -18.21 -41.09 41.81
CA ILE A 10 -17.64 -41.46 40.50
C ILE A 10 -18.29 -40.67 39.36
N SER A 11 -19.62 -40.51 39.40
CA SER A 11 -20.36 -39.73 38.40
C SER A 11 -19.95 -38.25 38.38
N SER A 12 -19.83 -37.62 39.56
CA SER A 12 -19.41 -36.21 39.65
C SER A 12 -17.96 -35.99 39.20
N GLY A 13 -17.07 -36.95 39.52
CA GLY A 13 -15.68 -36.91 39.08
C GLY A 13 -15.56 -37.00 37.56
N LEU A 14 -16.32 -37.91 36.95
CA LEU A 14 -16.35 -38.10 35.49
C LEU A 14 -16.90 -36.85 34.76
N GLN A 15 -17.96 -36.24 35.30
CA GLN A 15 -18.53 -34.99 34.76
C GLN A 15 -17.56 -33.81 34.86
N THR A 16 -16.80 -33.72 35.95
CA THR A 16 -15.80 -32.66 36.13
C THR A 16 -14.66 -32.80 35.11
N ILE A 17 -14.15 -34.01 34.91
CA ILE A 17 -13.09 -34.29 33.94
C ILE A 17 -13.55 -34.00 32.51
N THR A 18 -14.77 -34.43 32.14
CA THR A 18 -15.32 -34.16 30.80
C THR A 18 -15.54 -32.67 30.56
N THR A 19 -15.99 -31.92 31.57
CA THR A 19 -16.15 -30.47 31.46
C THR A 19 -14.81 -29.76 31.25
N ILE A 20 -13.76 -30.16 31.98
CA ILE A 20 -12.40 -29.61 31.81
C ILE A 20 -11.89 -29.88 30.39
N ILE A 21 -12.05 -31.10 29.89
CA ILE A 21 -11.63 -31.46 28.52
C ILE A 21 -12.39 -30.62 27.50
N LEU A 22 -13.70 -30.44 27.67
CA LEU A 22 -14.51 -29.64 26.75
C LEU A 22 -14.03 -28.19 26.72
N VAL A 23 -13.82 -27.59 27.89
CA VAL A 23 -13.33 -26.20 28.01
C VAL A 23 -11.99 -26.03 27.31
N VAL A 24 -11.06 -26.99 27.47
CA VAL A 24 -9.75 -26.95 26.80
C VAL A 24 -9.87 -27.04 25.27
N ILE A 25 -10.74 -27.92 24.77
CA ILE A 25 -10.97 -28.07 23.32
C ILE A 25 -11.62 -26.80 22.76
N THR A 26 -12.65 -26.27 23.42
CA THR A 26 -13.33 -25.03 23.02
C THR A 26 -12.36 -23.86 23.02
N TYR A 27 -11.49 -23.75 24.03
CA TYR A 27 -10.47 -22.71 24.08
C TYR A 27 -9.47 -22.81 22.92
N LYS A 28 -9.00 -24.03 22.59
CA LYS A 28 -8.13 -24.25 21.42
C LYS A 28 -8.82 -23.87 20.11
N GLN A 29 -10.09 -24.26 19.93
CA GLN A 29 -10.87 -23.92 18.73
C GLN A 29 -11.11 -22.41 18.62
N MET A 30 -11.40 -21.72 19.74
CA MET A 30 -11.52 -20.27 19.75
C MET A 30 -10.20 -19.57 19.40
N LYS A 31 -9.06 -20.10 19.88
CA LYS A 31 -7.75 -19.55 19.55
C LYS A 31 -7.41 -19.71 18.06
N LEU A 32 -7.60 -20.90 17.51
CA LEU A 32 -7.40 -21.18 16.07
C LEU A 32 -8.37 -20.36 15.20
N GLY A 33 -9.61 -20.20 15.65
CA GLY A 33 -10.60 -19.33 14.99
C GLY A 33 -10.17 -17.86 14.95
N ARG A 34 -9.62 -17.33 16.05
CA ARG A 34 -9.07 -15.96 16.06
C ARG A 34 -7.89 -15.79 15.10
N GLU A 35 -6.94 -16.72 15.11
CA GLU A 35 -5.79 -16.69 14.21
C GLU A 35 -6.22 -16.78 12.73
N SER A 36 -7.26 -17.56 12.43
CA SER A 36 -7.85 -17.64 11.09
C SER A 36 -8.61 -16.36 10.69
N ILE A 37 -9.33 -15.73 11.62
CA ILE A 37 -10.02 -14.47 11.34
C ILE A 37 -9.00 -13.36 11.08
N GLU A 38 -7.94 -13.27 11.89
CA GLU A 38 -6.87 -12.30 11.67
C GLU A 38 -6.13 -12.51 10.35
N SER A 39 -5.88 -13.76 9.95
CA SER A 39 -5.20 -14.06 8.68
C SER A 39 -6.09 -13.76 7.48
N VAL A 40 -7.38 -14.09 7.54
CA VAL A 40 -8.38 -13.71 6.54
C VAL A 40 -8.52 -12.19 6.50
N GLU A 41 -8.57 -11.51 7.63
CA GLU A 41 -8.68 -10.05 7.69
C GLU A 41 -7.46 -9.36 7.07
N ARG A 42 -6.24 -9.85 7.31
CA ARG A 42 -5.00 -9.34 6.66
C ARG A 42 -4.98 -9.61 5.15
N SER A 43 -5.31 -10.83 4.72
CA SER A 43 -5.36 -11.22 3.31
C SER A 43 -6.43 -10.44 2.52
N THR A 44 -7.60 -10.27 3.14
CA THR A 44 -8.70 -9.45 2.62
C THR A 44 -8.23 -7.99 2.53
N LYS A 45 -7.70 -7.42 3.62
CA LYS A 45 -7.23 -6.02 3.67
C LYS A 45 -6.13 -5.68 2.67
N ALA A 46 -5.26 -6.61 2.29
CA ALA A 46 -4.25 -6.43 1.24
C ALA A 46 -4.87 -6.42 -0.17
N SER A 47 -5.95 -7.19 -0.36
CA SER A 47 -6.68 -7.28 -1.63
C SER A 47 -7.58 -6.07 -1.92
N PHE A 48 -7.85 -5.21 -0.92
CA PHE A 48 -8.66 -3.99 -1.02
C PHE A 48 -7.85 -2.69 -0.97
N LEU A 49 -6.53 -2.76 -1.06
CA LEU A 49 -5.71 -1.56 -1.02
C LEU A 49 -5.94 -0.73 -2.29
N PRO A 50 -6.06 0.61 -2.18
CA PRO A 50 -5.81 1.47 -3.33
C PRO A 50 -4.37 1.24 -3.77
N ILE A 51 -4.14 1.20 -5.08
CA ILE A 51 -2.79 1.13 -5.65
C ILE A 51 -2.74 2.20 -6.71
N LEU A 52 -2.01 3.28 -6.44
CA LEU A 52 -1.82 4.34 -7.40
C LEU A 52 -0.65 4.00 -8.31
N MET A 53 -0.96 3.71 -9.57
CA MET A 53 0.02 3.58 -10.63
C MET A 53 0.25 4.95 -11.28
N LEU A 54 1.51 5.31 -11.42
CA LEU A 54 1.95 6.48 -12.16
C LEU A 54 1.99 6.17 -13.66
N GLY A 55 1.02 6.71 -14.39
CA GLY A 55 1.06 6.84 -15.84
C GLY A 55 1.97 7.99 -16.26
N HIS A 56 2.73 7.79 -17.34
CA HIS A 56 3.56 8.84 -17.93
C HIS A 56 2.93 9.37 -19.22
N LEU A 57 2.56 10.64 -19.25
CA LEU A 57 2.19 11.34 -20.48
C LEU A 57 3.47 11.71 -21.25
N ARG A 58 4.06 10.71 -21.92
CA ARG A 58 5.34 10.76 -22.68
C ARG A 58 5.49 11.93 -23.67
N HIS A 59 4.40 12.60 -24.02
CA HIS A 59 4.37 13.65 -25.04
C HIS A 59 4.17 15.06 -24.50
N THR A 60 4.06 15.25 -23.18
CA THR A 60 3.75 16.58 -22.58
C THR A 60 4.72 17.02 -21.49
N SER A 61 5.67 16.17 -21.08
CA SER A 61 6.68 16.56 -20.09
C SER A 61 7.88 17.23 -20.76
N THR A 62 8.37 18.31 -20.17
CA THR A 62 9.52 19.11 -20.62
C THR A 62 10.56 19.22 -19.50
N ASP A 63 11.67 19.91 -19.76
CA ASP A 63 12.67 20.27 -18.75
C ASP A 63 12.13 21.14 -17.61
N LYS A 64 11.01 21.83 -17.85
CA LYS A 64 10.38 22.78 -16.91
C LYS A 64 9.07 22.31 -16.30
N ILE A 65 8.41 21.33 -16.92
CA ILE A 65 7.05 20.91 -16.58
C ILE A 65 6.97 19.39 -16.61
N LEU A 66 6.56 18.79 -15.50
CA LEU A 66 6.30 17.36 -15.37
C LEU A 66 4.79 17.12 -15.29
N ASN A 67 4.26 16.39 -16.27
CA ASN A 67 2.84 15.99 -16.30
C ASN A 67 2.69 14.57 -15.77
N ILE A 68 1.87 14.43 -14.74
CA ILE A 68 1.73 13.24 -13.93
C ILE A 68 0.30 12.73 -14.02
N GLN A 69 0.16 11.45 -14.36
CA GLN A 69 -1.11 10.75 -14.38
C GLN A 69 -1.11 9.71 -13.26
N LEU A 70 -2.08 9.74 -12.36
CA LEU A 70 -2.25 8.77 -11.28
C LEU A 70 -3.49 7.94 -11.52
N THR A 71 -3.34 6.67 -11.84
CA THR A 71 -4.48 5.75 -11.99
C THR A 71 -4.58 4.86 -10.77
N ASN A 72 -5.77 4.76 -10.19
CA ASN A 72 -6.01 3.82 -9.11
C ASN A 72 -6.36 2.44 -9.68
N CYS A 73 -5.37 1.56 -9.73
CA CYS A 73 -5.48 0.19 -10.23
C CYS A 73 -5.81 -0.81 -9.12
N GLY A 74 -5.98 -0.33 -7.88
CA GLY A 74 -6.33 -1.16 -6.73
C GLY A 74 -7.83 -1.48 -6.67
N LYS A 75 -8.28 -1.92 -5.49
CA LYS A 75 -9.70 -2.19 -5.22
C LYS A 75 -10.28 -1.34 -4.09
N GLY A 76 -9.59 -0.26 -3.72
CA GLY A 76 -10.02 0.69 -2.70
C GLY A 76 -9.93 2.14 -3.18
N LEU A 77 -10.51 3.07 -2.43
CA LEU A 77 -10.39 4.52 -2.67
C LEU A 77 -9.04 5.02 -2.16
N ALA A 78 -8.27 5.73 -3.00
CA ALA A 78 -7.09 6.45 -2.57
C ALA A 78 -7.51 7.81 -2.02
N ILE A 79 -7.34 8.04 -0.72
CA ILE A 79 -7.72 9.27 -0.05
C ILE A 79 -6.55 10.26 -0.08
N LYS A 80 -6.84 11.48 -0.53
CA LYS A 80 -5.91 12.63 -0.57
C LYS A 80 -4.50 12.26 -1.03
N PRO A 81 -4.34 11.72 -2.24
CA PRO A 81 -3.01 11.44 -2.77
C PRO A 81 -2.15 12.70 -2.79
N LYS A 82 -0.88 12.54 -2.45
CA LYS A 82 0.10 13.60 -2.34
C LYS A 82 1.33 13.21 -3.14
N VAL A 83 1.67 14.02 -4.12
CA VAL A 83 2.86 13.84 -4.94
C VAL A 83 3.99 14.69 -4.37
N ILE A 84 5.12 14.05 -4.11
CA ILE A 84 6.34 14.64 -3.55
C ILE A 84 7.42 14.49 -4.61
N PHE A 85 8.04 15.60 -4.98
CA PHE A 85 9.08 15.64 -6.00
C PHE A 85 10.25 16.54 -5.55
N PRO A 86 11.52 16.18 -5.83
CA PRO A 86 12.67 16.87 -5.25
C PRO A 86 12.73 18.35 -5.63
N GLY A 87 12.86 19.20 -4.62
CA GLY A 87 12.96 20.65 -4.80
C GLY A 87 11.68 21.34 -5.25
N GLN A 88 10.53 20.67 -5.14
CA GLN A 88 9.21 21.22 -5.46
C GLN A 88 8.26 21.11 -4.26
N PRO A 89 7.26 22.02 -4.16
CA PRO A 89 6.23 21.90 -3.16
C PRO A 89 5.38 20.65 -3.41
N ASP A 90 4.94 20.03 -2.33
CA ASP A 90 4.08 18.86 -2.39
C ASP A 90 2.74 19.21 -3.05
N VAL A 91 2.30 18.36 -3.98
CA VAL A 91 1.03 18.55 -4.68
C VAL A 91 0.00 17.56 -4.17
N THR A 92 -1.06 18.09 -3.54
CA THR A 92 -2.19 17.27 -3.09
C THR A 92 -3.25 17.18 -4.18
N LEU A 93 -3.78 15.98 -4.34
CA LEU A 93 -4.83 15.65 -5.30
C LEU A 93 -6.11 15.26 -4.57
N ASN A 94 -7.23 15.35 -5.30
CA ASN A 94 -8.50 14.80 -4.83
C ASN A 94 -8.40 13.28 -4.71
N SER A 95 -9.28 12.71 -3.89
CA SER A 95 -9.38 11.26 -3.78
C SER A 95 -9.70 10.62 -5.14
N ILE A 96 -9.11 9.47 -5.43
CA ILE A 96 -9.20 8.79 -6.73
C ILE A 96 -9.91 7.45 -6.53
N ASN A 97 -11.11 7.27 -7.12
CA ASN A 97 -11.83 6.00 -7.02
C ASN A 97 -11.14 4.90 -7.85
N ILE A 98 -11.58 3.67 -7.64
CA ILE A 98 -11.11 2.49 -8.39
C ILE A 98 -11.32 2.71 -9.89
N GLY A 99 -10.28 2.50 -10.69
CA GLY A 99 -10.31 2.66 -12.14
C GLY A 99 -10.31 4.12 -12.63
N GLU A 100 -10.39 5.09 -11.73
CA GLU A 100 -10.27 6.50 -12.09
C GLU A 100 -8.82 6.94 -12.19
N THR A 101 -8.64 8.08 -12.85
CA THR A 101 -7.35 8.70 -13.06
C THR A 101 -7.38 10.16 -12.61
N GLY A 102 -6.45 10.52 -11.74
CA GLY A 102 -6.11 11.90 -11.40
C GLY A 102 -4.97 12.41 -12.27
N TYR A 103 -5.00 13.70 -12.57
CA TYR A 103 -3.94 14.37 -13.34
C TYR A 103 -3.38 15.53 -12.52
N THR A 104 -2.06 15.69 -12.55
CA THR A 104 -1.42 16.85 -11.97
C THR A 104 -0.20 17.27 -12.77
N THR A 105 0.16 18.53 -12.62
CA THR A 105 1.31 19.14 -13.28
C THR A 105 2.20 19.74 -12.20
N ILE A 106 3.48 19.42 -12.27
CA ILE A 106 4.50 19.96 -11.37
C ILE A 106 5.44 20.81 -12.22
N GLU A 107 5.60 22.07 -11.85
CA GLU A 107 6.69 22.90 -12.37
C GLU A 107 7.98 22.38 -11.74
N CYS A 108 9.00 22.11 -12.54
CA CYS A 108 10.25 21.54 -12.04
C CYS A 108 11.43 22.07 -12.82
N ASN A 109 12.58 22.24 -12.17
CA ASN A 109 13.83 22.52 -12.89
C ASN A 109 14.65 21.23 -13.00
N MET A 110 14.49 20.50 -14.10
CA MET A 110 15.15 19.21 -14.28
C MET A 110 16.67 19.35 -14.37
N GLU A 111 17.18 20.45 -14.92
CA GLU A 111 18.61 20.74 -14.95
C GLU A 111 19.18 20.86 -13.52
N PHE A 112 18.47 21.56 -12.63
CA PHE A 112 18.84 21.62 -11.22
C PHE A 112 18.80 20.23 -10.58
N ILE A 113 17.75 19.44 -10.82
CA ILE A 113 17.59 18.11 -10.22
C ILE A 113 18.75 17.19 -10.64
N PHE A 114 19.05 17.10 -11.93
CA PHE A 114 20.14 16.24 -12.41
C PHE A 114 21.55 16.76 -12.04
N LYS A 115 21.73 18.06 -11.77
CA LYS A 115 23.05 18.63 -11.40
C LYS A 115 23.29 18.74 -9.90
N LYS A 116 22.25 18.90 -9.08
CA LYS A 116 22.36 19.28 -7.66
C LYS A 116 21.74 18.27 -6.70
N VAL A 117 20.75 17.49 -7.14
CA VAL A 117 20.14 16.45 -6.31
C VAL A 117 20.97 15.17 -6.47
N ASN A 118 21.24 14.50 -5.35
CA ASN A 118 21.97 13.23 -5.34
C ASN A 118 21.16 12.15 -6.07
N GLU A 119 21.83 11.22 -6.75
CA GLU A 119 21.16 10.20 -7.58
C GLU A 119 20.12 9.39 -6.79
N PHE A 120 20.43 9.04 -5.54
CA PHE A 120 19.53 8.32 -4.64
C PHE A 120 18.27 9.10 -4.23
N ASP A 121 18.33 10.43 -4.29
CA ASP A 121 17.23 11.31 -3.91
C ASP A 121 16.39 11.76 -5.11
N ARG A 122 16.78 11.38 -6.34
CA ARG A 122 16.04 11.69 -7.57
C ARG A 122 14.88 10.74 -7.75
N LYS A 123 13.89 10.84 -6.86
CA LYS A 123 12.69 10.01 -6.92
C LYS A 123 11.42 10.82 -6.74
N ILE A 124 10.38 10.37 -7.40
CA ILE A 124 9.02 10.83 -7.11
C ILE A 124 8.41 9.87 -6.10
N VAL A 125 7.73 10.44 -5.10
CA VAL A 125 7.02 9.67 -4.10
C VAL A 125 5.56 10.09 -4.13
N ILE A 126 4.65 9.11 -4.14
CA ILE A 126 3.23 9.34 -3.89
C ILE A 126 2.90 8.77 -2.54
N GLU A 127 2.36 9.60 -1.67
CA GLU A 127 1.76 9.17 -0.42
C GLU A 127 0.24 9.25 -0.54
N TYR A 128 -0.45 8.24 -0.02
CA TYR A 128 -1.91 8.22 0.03
C TYR A 128 -2.37 7.39 1.22
N ALA A 129 -3.63 7.56 1.60
CA ALA A 129 -4.28 6.73 2.60
C ALA A 129 -5.38 5.88 1.95
N ASP A 130 -5.65 4.72 2.54
CA ASP A 130 -6.90 4.01 2.28
C ASP A 130 -8.05 4.57 3.12
N VAL A 131 -9.25 4.02 2.93
CA VAL A 131 -10.46 4.39 3.70
C VAL A 131 -10.35 4.12 5.21
N PHE A 132 -9.38 3.32 5.63
CA PHE A 132 -9.10 3.00 7.02
C PHE A 132 -7.98 3.86 7.61
N GLY A 133 -7.44 4.83 6.84
CA GLY A 133 -6.37 5.73 7.26
C GLY A 133 -4.97 5.10 7.23
N ARG A 134 -4.80 3.92 6.65
CA ARG A 134 -3.49 3.28 6.49
C ARG A 134 -2.71 4.03 5.42
N LYS A 135 -1.52 4.49 5.79
CA LYS A 135 -0.61 5.20 4.88
C LYS A 135 0.08 4.20 3.95
N ILE A 136 0.05 4.50 2.67
CA ILE A 136 0.68 3.73 1.60
C ILE A 136 1.56 4.71 0.82
N SER A 137 2.74 4.26 0.43
CA SER A 137 3.62 5.06 -0.44
C SER A 137 3.97 4.30 -1.71
N THR A 138 4.29 5.03 -2.77
CA THR A 138 4.75 4.45 -4.04
C THR A 138 5.85 5.35 -4.56
N GLU A 139 6.99 4.77 -4.92
CA GLU A 139 8.13 5.52 -5.42
C GLU A 139 8.63 5.00 -6.77
N ALA A 140 9.28 5.89 -7.53
CA ALA A 140 10.17 5.49 -8.62
C ALA A 140 11.30 6.49 -8.81
N ASN A 141 12.40 5.98 -9.36
CA ASN A 141 13.59 6.77 -9.61
C ASN A 141 13.48 7.46 -10.97
N LEU A 142 13.90 8.71 -10.99
CA LEU A 142 13.96 9.55 -12.17
C LEU A 142 15.13 9.08 -13.05
N ILE A 143 14.81 8.69 -14.28
CA ILE A 143 15.81 8.35 -15.30
C ILE A 143 15.95 9.52 -16.29
N GLU A 144 17.19 9.85 -16.63
CA GLU A 144 17.52 10.67 -17.79
C GLU A 144 17.47 9.82 -19.08
N ILE A 145 16.54 10.12 -19.99
CA ILE A 145 16.49 9.50 -21.32
C ILE A 145 17.20 10.43 -22.30
N LYS A 146 18.43 10.11 -22.68
CA LYS A 146 19.10 10.83 -23.78
C LYS A 146 18.50 10.41 -25.11
N LYS A 147 17.71 11.30 -25.75
CA LYS A 147 17.28 11.10 -27.14
C LYS A 147 18.38 11.61 -28.08
N LEU A 148 19.13 10.70 -28.70
CA LEU A 148 19.95 11.01 -29.87
C LEU A 148 19.03 11.30 -31.05
N GLY A 149 18.80 12.59 -31.34
CA GLY A 149 18.13 13.06 -32.55
C GLY A 149 19.09 13.87 -33.42
N PRO A 150 18.84 13.99 -34.74
CA PRO A 150 19.80 14.59 -35.68
C PRO A 150 20.04 16.10 -35.54
N SER A 151 19.42 16.81 -34.58
CA SER A 151 19.57 18.27 -34.52
C SER A 151 19.48 18.95 -33.14
N VAL A 152 19.11 18.26 -32.06
CA VAL A 152 19.19 18.81 -30.69
C VAL A 152 19.22 17.63 -29.72
N ASP A 153 20.18 17.60 -28.80
CA ASP A 153 20.13 16.73 -27.61
C ASP A 153 18.92 17.14 -26.77
N LYS A 154 17.76 16.52 -27.02
CA LYS A 154 16.59 16.73 -26.16
C LYS A 154 16.71 15.76 -24.98
N LEU A 155 16.87 16.33 -23.79
CA LEU A 155 16.77 15.61 -22.53
C LEU A 155 15.35 15.07 -22.40
N GLY A 156 15.18 13.77 -22.64
CA GLY A 156 13.95 13.05 -22.31
C GLY A 156 13.99 12.65 -20.84
N ILE A 157 12.83 12.49 -20.24
CA ILE A 157 12.70 12.14 -18.82
C ILE A 157 11.89 10.85 -18.75
N GLY A 158 12.36 9.91 -17.93
CA GLY A 158 11.74 8.60 -17.72
C GLY A 158 11.75 8.17 -16.26
N TRP A 159 11.21 6.97 -16.01
CA TRP A 159 11.14 6.34 -14.69
C TRP A 159 11.49 4.87 -14.82
N ASP A 160 12.24 4.32 -13.86
CA ASP A 160 12.82 2.97 -13.93
C ASP A 160 11.79 1.85 -13.72
N SER A 161 11.05 1.92 -12.62
CA SER A 161 10.02 0.97 -12.24
C SER A 161 9.27 1.48 -11.02
N TRP A 162 7.95 1.42 -11.06
CA TRP A 162 7.08 1.88 -9.98
C TRP A 162 6.93 0.79 -8.93
N THR A 163 7.38 1.05 -7.70
CA THR A 163 7.29 0.06 -6.63
C THR A 163 6.32 0.55 -5.55
N PRO A 164 5.16 -0.09 -5.36
CA PRO A 164 4.30 0.20 -4.22
C PRO A 164 4.95 -0.31 -2.94
N ILE A 165 5.08 0.57 -1.95
CA ILE A 165 5.55 0.26 -0.60
C ILE A 165 4.30 0.19 0.29
N ILE A 166 3.90 -1.05 0.57
CA ILE A 166 2.78 -1.34 1.47
C ILE A 166 3.41 -1.77 2.82
N PRO A 167 3.11 -1.08 3.93
CA PRO A 167 3.64 -1.44 5.25
C PRO A 167 3.08 -2.76 5.78
#